data_AF-A0A225V5Y7-F1
#
_entry.id   AF-A0A225V5Y7-F1
#
_cell.length_a   1.000
_cell.length_b   1.000
_cell.length_c   1.000
_cell.angle_alpha   90.00
_cell.angle_beta   90.00
_cell.angle_gamma   90.00
#
_symmetry.space_group_name_H-M   'P 1'
#
loop_
_entity.id
_entity.type
_entity.pdbx_description
1 polymer ?
#
loop_
_entity_poly.entity_id
_entity_poly.type
_entity_poly.pdbx_seq_one_letter_code
_entity_poly.pdbx_strand_id
1 'polypeptide(L)' 'MLAVTDGLLEYVASQGILRVVESLKEHKWNADISDFEILVGWKGLQSLEDSYEPMQNLA' A
#
# COMPACT_ATOMS: atom_id res chain seq x y z
N MET A 1 9.44 29.48 2.14
CA MET A 1 10.04 28.13 2.18
C MET A 1 9.39 27.44 3.37
N LEU A 2 8.54 26.43 3.17
CA LEU A 2 7.82 25.77 4.27
C LEU A 2 8.78 24.77 4.90
N ALA A 3 9.27 25.07 6.11
CA ALA A 3 10.10 24.13 6.86
C ALA A 3 9.21 22.98 7.33
N VAL A 4 9.29 21.85 6.63
CA VAL A 4 8.74 20.59 7.12
C VAL A 4 9.57 20.25 8.36
N THR A 5 8.98 20.38 9.54
CA THR A 5 9.63 20.02 10.79
C THR A 5 9.72 18.50 10.89
N ASP A 6 10.76 17.97 11.54
CA ASP A 6 10.99 16.52 11.65
C ASP A 6 9.76 15.79 12.21
N GLY A 7 9.04 16.41 13.14
CA GLY A 7 7.78 15.88 13.69
C GLY A 7 6.63 15.77 12.70
N LEU A 8 6.54 16.65 11.68
CA LEU A 8 5.54 16.52 10.61
C LEU A 8 5.87 15.34 9.68
N LEU A 9 7.16 15.12 9.42
CA LEU A 9 7.65 14.05 8.55
C LEU A 9 7.46 12.68 9.23
N GLU A 10 7.77 12.59 10.52
CA GLU A 10 7.53 11.41 11.35
C GLU A 10 6.02 11.14 11.52
N TYR A 11 5.21 12.18 11.72
CA TYR A 11 3.75 12.04 11.78
C TYR A 11 3.17 11.53 10.46
N VAL A 12 3.52 12.14 9.32
CA VAL A 12 3.05 11.70 7.98
C VAL A 12 3.54 10.29 7.66
N ALA A 13 4.77 9.93 8.03
CA ALA A 13 5.27 8.57 7.90
C ALA A 13 4.48 7.58 8.78
N SER A 14 4.08 7.99 9.99
CA SER A 14 3.35 7.17 10.95
C SER A 14 1.87 6.97 10.62
N GLN A 15 1.25 7.91 9.89
CA GLN A 15 -0.18 7.83 9.55
C GLN A 15 -0.48 6.73 8.51
N GLY A 16 0.55 6.19 7.85
CA GLY A 16 0.37 5.36 6.67
C GLY A 16 -0.23 6.16 5.51
N ILE A 17 0.17 5.85 4.28
CA ILE A 17 -0.51 6.45 3.13
C ILE A 17 -1.84 5.71 2.97
N LEU A 18 -2.95 6.36 3.28
CA LEU A 18 -4.28 5.80 2.99
C LEU A 18 -4.47 5.76 1.47
N ARG A 19 -4.29 4.57 0.88
CA ARG A 19 -4.45 4.35 -0.56
C ARG A 19 -5.82 3.74 -0.84
N VAL A 20 -6.49 4.27 -1.85
CA VAL A 20 -7.81 3.78 -2.26
C VAL A 20 -7.62 2.71 -3.33
N VAL A 21 -8.24 1.55 -3.15
CA VAL A 21 -8.25 0.47 -4.13
C VAL A 21 -9.08 0.86 -5.34
N GLU A 22 -8.52 0.74 -6.54
CA GLU A 22 -9.23 0.82 -7.83
C GLU A 22 -9.69 -0.57 -8.28
N SER A 23 -8.82 -1.58 -8.16
CA SER A 23 -9.10 -2.94 -8.62
C SER A 23 -8.26 -4.00 -7.89
N LEU A 24 -8.80 -5.22 -7.78
CA LEU A 24 -8.07 -6.41 -7.37
C LEU A 24 -7.81 -7.25 -8.63
N LYS A 25 -6.54 -7.49 -8.97
CA LYS A 25 -6.16 -8.02 -10.30
C LYS A 25 -5.84 -9.51 -10.28
N GLU A 26 -4.99 -9.93 -9.34
CA GLU A 26 -4.47 -11.30 -9.24
C GLU A 26 -4.24 -11.69 -7.78
N HIS A 27 -4.07 -12.99 -7.51
CA HIS A 27 -3.65 -13.47 -6.20
C HIS A 27 -2.57 -14.55 -6.35
N LYS A 28 -1.71 -14.68 -5.34
CA LYS A 28 -0.70 -15.74 -5.27
C LYS A 28 -0.45 -16.16 -3.82
N TRP A 29 -0.05 -17.40 -3.62
CA TRP A 29 0.51 -17.84 -2.35
C TRP A 29 1.94 -17.30 -2.21
N ASN A 30 2.23 -16.60 -1.11
CA ASN A 30 3.57 -16.18 -0.74
C ASN A 30 4.05 -17.02 0.45
N ALA A 31 5.01 -17.92 0.19
CA ALA A 31 5.55 -18.83 1.20
C ALA A 31 6.35 -18.09 2.29
N ASP A 32 6.94 -16.93 1.99
CA ASP A 32 7.76 -16.17 2.93
C ASP A 32 6.92 -15.60 4.08
N ILE A 33 5.67 -15.24 3.80
CA ILE A 33 4.69 -14.78 4.80
C ILE A 33 3.68 -15.86 5.20
N SER A 34 3.75 -17.04 4.56
CA SER A 34 2.81 -18.15 4.73
C SER A 34 1.34 -17.71 4.59
N ASP A 35 1.07 -16.85 3.61
CA ASP A 35 -0.26 -16.30 3.34
C ASP A 35 -0.45 -15.96 1.86
N PHE A 36 -1.68 -15.65 1.46
CA PHE A 36 -2.00 -15.11 0.16
C PHE A 36 -1.74 -13.60 0.09
N GLU A 37 -1.20 -13.18 -1.06
CA GLU A 37 -1.13 -11.78 -1.45
C GLU A 37 -2.05 -11.53 -2.65
N ILE A 38 -2.58 -10.31 -2.73
CA ILE A 38 -3.41 -9.84 -3.84
C ILE A 38 -2.70 -8.69 -4.53
N LEU A 39 -2.62 -8.73 -5.86
CA LEU A 39 -2.17 -7.59 -6.66
C LEU A 39 -3.27 -6.53 -6.68
N VAL A 40 -3.01 -5.41 -6.02
CA VAL A 40 -3.93 -4.28 -5.88
C VAL A 40 -3.53 -3.19 -6.86
N GLY A 41 -4.50 -2.76 -7.68
CA GLY A 41 -4.40 -1.52 -8.42
C GLY A 41 -4.91 -0.34 -7.61
N TRP A 42 -4.16 0.75 -7.61
CA TRP A 42 -4.43 1.93 -6.79
C TRP A 42 -5.10 3.05 -7.57
N LYS A 43 -6.11 3.67 -6.95
CA LYS A 43 -6.86 4.76 -7.55
C LYS A 43 -5.98 5.98 -7.77
N GLY A 44 -5.99 6.50 -8.99
CA GLY A 44 -5.21 7.67 -9.39
C GLY A 44 -3.71 7.40 -9.58
N LEU A 45 -3.25 6.15 -9.50
CA LEU A 45 -1.87 5.76 -9.80
C LEU A 45 -1.79 4.97 -11.11
N GLN A 46 -0.59 4.90 -11.67
CA GLN A 46 -0.31 4.11 -12.88
C GLN A 46 -0.20 2.64 -12.52
N SER A 47 -0.42 1.72 -13.47
CA SER A 47 -0.29 0.28 -13.23
C SER A 47 1.10 -0.17 -12.75
N LEU A 48 2.14 0.65 -12.98
CA LEU A 48 3.48 0.39 -12.44
C LEU A 48 3.51 0.45 -10.91
N GLU A 49 2.59 1.21 -10.30
CA GLU A 49 2.47 1.37 -8.86
C GLU A 49 1.61 0.29 -8.21
N ASP A 50 1.04 -0.64 -8.98
CA ASP A 50 0.32 -1.79 -8.42
C ASP A 50 1.25 -2.59 -7.49
N SER A 51 0.74 -3.05 -6.36
CA SER A 51 1.52 -3.80 -5.37
C SER A 51 0.81 -5.06 -4.92
N TYR A 52 1.58 -6.08 -4.57
CA TYR A 52 1.07 -7.24 -3.85
C TYR A 52 0.92 -6.88 -2.38
N GLU A 53 -0.31 -6.91 -1.89
CA GLU A 53 -0.63 -6.65 -0.49
C GLU A 53 -1.04 -7.97 0.19
N PRO A 54 -0.53 -8.27 1.40
CA PRO A 54 -1.02 -9.37 2.22
C PRO A 54 -2.53 -9.29 2.39
N MET A 55 -3.24 -10.42 2.31
CA MET A 55 -4.70 -10.44 2.45
C MET A 55 -5.17 -9.83 3.78
N GLN A 56 -4.38 -9.98 4.84
CA GLN A 56 -4.64 -9.38 6.16
C GLN A 56 -4.70 -7.85 6.15
N ASN A 57 -4.05 -7.18 5.19
CA ASN A 57 -4.10 -5.72 5.05
C ASN A 57 -5.41 -5.23 4.41
N LEU A 58 -6.21 -6.13 3.84
CA LEU A 58 -7.45 -5.83 3.12
C LEU A 58 -8.73 -6.19 3.91
N ALA A 59 -8.60 -6.75 5.11
CA ALA A 59 -9.70 -7.14 6.00
C ALA A 59 -10.05 -6.04 7.00
#